data_AF-A0A7C9ECV0-F1
#
_entry.id   AF-A0A7C9ECV0-F1
#
_cell.length_a   1.000
_cell.length_b   1.000
_cell.length_c   1.000
_cell.angle_alpha   90.00
_cell.angle_beta   90.00
_cell.angle_gamma   90.00
#
_symmetry.space_group_name_H-M   'P 1'
#
loop_
_entity.id
_entity.type
_entity.pdbx_description
1 polymer ?
#
loop_
_entity_poly.entity_id
_entity_poly.type
_entity_poly.pdbx_seq_one_letter_code
_entity_poly.pdbx_strand_id
1 'polypeptide(L)'
;MEFDQYSSNEFECVSKSELEMYLEENKLPRVEVFDVLGYWRTSQGRYPLLSKMARDILTIPLSTVASESAFSVGGRVLDAFRSSLKLDIVEGVIYLRDWLFGQALMPSQINLDEVCGDVMNM
;
A
#
# COMPACT_ATOMS: atom_id res chain seq x y z
N MET A 1 38.13 -22.74 16.99
CA MET A 1 37.15 -22.67 15.89
C MET A 1 35.83 -22.38 16.57
N GLU A 2 35.46 -21.10 16.63
CA GLU A 2 34.30 -20.60 17.38
C GLU A 2 33.00 -20.69 16.55
N PHE A 3 33.16 -20.95 15.24
CA PHE A 3 32.09 -21.10 14.27
C PHE A 3 31.29 -22.40 14.45
N ASP A 4 31.96 -23.49 14.82
CA ASP A 4 31.32 -24.82 14.97
C ASP A 4 30.46 -24.92 16.24
N GLN A 5 30.73 -24.05 17.23
CA GLN A 5 30.02 -24.01 18.50
C GLN A 5 28.65 -23.31 18.40
N TYR A 6 28.43 -22.48 17.38
CA TYR A 6 27.11 -21.93 17.07
C TYR A 6 26.17 -22.99 16.47
N SER A 7 26.72 -24.01 15.81
CA SER A 7 25.93 -25.05 15.14
C SER A 7 25.38 -26.12 16.09
N SER A 8 25.86 -26.17 17.35
CA SER A 8 25.60 -27.33 18.23
C SER A 8 24.61 -27.07 19.36
N ASN A 9 23.90 -25.94 19.36
CA ASN A 9 23.04 -25.56 20.49
C ASN A 9 21.61 -25.17 20.14
N GLU A 10 20.93 -25.97 19.30
CA GLU A 10 19.45 -25.99 19.24
C GLU A 10 18.92 -27.43 19.20
N PHE A 11 19.05 -28.14 20.32
CA PHE A 11 18.08 -29.19 20.67
C PHE A 11 16.95 -28.53 21.48
N GLU A 12 16.21 -27.62 20.86
CA GLU A 12 14.88 -27.23 21.32
C GLU A 12 13.85 -27.88 20.38
N CYS A 13 12.66 -28.22 20.89
CA CYS A 13 11.54 -28.59 20.05
C CYS A 13 11.36 -27.50 18.99
N VAL A 14 11.83 -27.72 17.76
CA VAL A 14 11.77 -26.72 16.69
C VAL A 14 10.31 -26.58 16.29
N SER A 15 9.58 -25.73 17.00
CA SER A 15 8.27 -25.30 16.58
C SER A 15 8.45 -24.61 15.24
N LYS A 16 7.81 -25.15 14.19
CA LYS A 16 7.88 -24.61 12.83
C LYS A 16 7.59 -23.12 12.82
N SER A 17 8.39 -22.37 12.08
CA SER A 17 8.15 -20.93 11.91
C SER A 17 6.83 -20.68 11.17
N GLU A 18 6.24 -19.48 11.30
CA GLU A 18 5.05 -19.09 10.53
C GLU A 18 5.24 -19.26 9.02
N LEU A 19 6.44 -18.95 8.53
CA LEU A 19 6.81 -19.12 7.13
C LEU A 19 6.82 -20.59 6.72
N GLU A 20 7.44 -21.44 7.53
CA GLU A 20 7.50 -22.88 7.27
C GLU A 20 6.10 -23.50 7.29
N MET A 21 5.27 -23.13 8.26
CA MET A 21 3.87 -23.54 8.31
C MET A 21 3.09 -23.10 7.07
N TYR A 22 3.31 -21.87 6.57
CA TYR A 22 2.68 -21.38 5.34
C TYR A 22 3.15 -22.12 4.09
N LEU A 23 4.45 -22.43 3.99
CA LEU A 23 5.04 -23.13 2.84
C LEU A 23 4.58 -24.59 2.75
N GLU A 24 4.20 -25.20 3.86
CA GLU A 24 3.64 -26.55 3.93
C GLU A 24 2.14 -26.62 3.65
N GLU A 25 1.44 -25.48 3.61
CA GLU A 25 0.02 -25.46 3.31
C GLU A 25 -0.29 -25.89 1.88
N ASN A 26 -1.49 -26.45 1.71
CA ASN A 26 -2.01 -26.70 0.37
C ASN A 26 -2.13 -25.39 -0.40
N LYS A 27 -1.67 -25.41 -1.65
CA LYS A 27 -1.76 -24.25 -2.53
C LYS A 27 -3.22 -23.86 -2.73
N LEU A 28 -3.48 -22.56 -2.65
CA LEU A 28 -4.80 -22.01 -2.97
C LEU A 28 -5.17 -22.38 -4.42
N PRO A 29 -6.46 -22.69 -4.68
CA PRO A 29 -6.94 -22.91 -6.04
C PRO A 29 -6.70 -21.65 -6.87
N ARG A 30 -6.35 -21.82 -8.14
CA ARG A 30 -6.13 -20.70 -9.05
C ARG A 30 -7.46 -20.03 -9.37
N VAL A 31 -7.64 -18.81 -8.88
CA VAL A 31 -8.79 -17.94 -9.17
C VAL A 31 -8.36 -16.79 -10.08
N GLU A 32 -9.24 -16.36 -10.99
CA GLU A 32 -8.96 -15.27 -11.95
C GLU A 32 -8.81 -13.91 -11.24
N VAL A 33 -9.56 -13.69 -10.16
CA VAL A 33 -9.49 -12.48 -9.34
C VAL A 33 -9.18 -12.90 -7.91
N PHE A 34 -8.02 -12.47 -7.41
CA PHE A 34 -7.55 -12.78 -6.06
C PHE A 34 -7.12 -11.50 -5.35
N ASP A 35 -7.83 -11.15 -4.28
CA ASP A 35 -7.41 -10.07 -3.38
C ASP A 35 -6.30 -10.59 -2.44
N VAL A 36 -5.06 -10.45 -2.91
CA VAL A 36 -3.88 -10.89 -2.17
C VAL A 36 -3.71 -10.15 -0.84
N LEU A 37 -4.06 -8.85 -0.78
CA LEU A 37 -3.95 -8.07 0.45
C LEU A 37 -5.05 -8.44 1.45
N GLY A 38 -6.27 -8.68 0.95
CA GLY A 38 -7.38 -9.23 1.73
C GLY A 38 -7.04 -10.59 2.33
N TYR A 39 -6.42 -11.49 1.55
CA TYR A 39 -5.96 -12.79 2.05
C TYR A 39 -5.01 -12.66 3.24
N TRP A 40 -3.98 -11.82 3.12
CA TRP A 40 -3.01 -11.60 4.21
C TRP A 40 -3.65 -10.88 5.41
N ARG A 41 -4.69 -10.06 5.19
CA ARG A 41 -5.48 -9.46 6.28
C ARG A 41 -6.22 -10.52 7.08
N THR A 42 -6.86 -11.48 6.42
CA THR A 42 -7.58 -12.58 7.09
C THR A 42 -6.63 -13.61 7.71
N SER A 43 -5.44 -13.77 7.15
CA SER A 43 -4.43 -14.73 7.62
C SER A 43 -3.68 -14.28 8.87
N GLN A 44 -3.86 -13.03 9.32
CA GLN A 44 -3.18 -12.46 10.48
C GLN A 44 -3.42 -13.25 11.78
N GLY A 45 -4.56 -13.95 11.90
CA GLY A 45 -4.82 -14.81 13.06
C GLY A 45 -3.96 -16.07 13.10
N ARG A 46 -3.53 -16.58 11.94
CA ARG A 46 -2.70 -17.78 11.80
C ARG A 46 -1.21 -17.44 11.73
N TYR A 47 -0.91 -16.33 11.05
CA TYR A 47 0.46 -15.88 10.78
C TYR A 47 0.61 -14.38 11.08
N PRO A 48 0.62 -13.96 12.35
CA PRO A 48 0.63 -12.54 12.71
C PRO A 48 1.86 -11.78 12.19
N LEU A 49 3.05 -12.38 12.24
CA LEU A 49 4.28 -11.74 11.77
C LEU A 49 4.41 -11.80 10.24
N LEU A 50 4.18 -12.98 9.65
CA LEU A 50 4.28 -13.18 8.21
C LEU A 50 3.25 -12.32 7.45
N SER A 51 2.02 -12.22 7.96
CA SER A 51 0.98 -11.39 7.33
C SER A 51 1.30 -9.90 7.36
N LYS A 52 2.08 -9.45 8.34
CA LYS A 52 2.57 -8.07 8.38
C LYS A 52 3.64 -7.86 7.30
N MET A 53 4.66 -8.71 7.28
CA MET A 53 5.73 -8.64 6.27
C MET A 53 5.19 -8.75 4.84
N ALA A 54 4.26 -9.66 4.61
CA ALA A 54 3.66 -9.84 3.30
C ALA A 54 2.92 -8.59 2.83
N ARG A 55 2.16 -7.92 3.71
CA ARG A 55 1.50 -6.65 3.38
C ARG A 55 2.49 -5.52 3.13
N ASP A 56 3.56 -5.44 3.92
CA ASP A 56 4.59 -4.41 3.73
C ASP A 56 5.29 -4.55 2.37
N ILE A 57 5.52 -5.79 1.91
CA ILE A 57 6.14 -6.08 0.61
C ILE A 57 5.15 -5.88 -0.54
N LEU A 58 3.92 -6.39 -0.41
CA LEU A 58 2.93 -6.42 -1.50
C LEU A 58 2.24 -5.08 -1.74
N THR A 59 2.29 -4.16 -0.80
CA THR A 59 1.73 -2.80 -0.97
C THR A 59 2.63 -1.88 -1.78
N ILE A 60 3.90 -2.27 -2.02
CA ILE A 60 4.81 -1.51 -2.85
C ILE A 60 4.31 -1.56 -4.31
N PRO A 61 4.00 -0.42 -4.95
CA PRO A 61 3.55 -0.40 -6.33
C PRO A 61 4.65 -0.93 -7.25
N LEU A 62 4.36 -2.05 -7.93
CA LEU A 62 5.33 -2.74 -8.80
C LEU A 62 5.59 -2.02 -10.14
N SER A 63 4.85 -0.96 -10.47
CA SER A 63 5.02 -0.23 -11.73
C SER A 63 5.12 1.28 -11.53
N THR A 64 6.00 1.90 -12.31
CA THR A 64 6.09 3.36 -12.49
C THR A 64 4.83 3.93 -13.14
N VAL A 65 4.01 3.12 -13.82
CA VAL A 65 2.75 3.55 -14.43
C VAL A 65 1.74 4.03 -13.38
N ALA A 66 1.77 3.47 -12.16
CA ALA A 66 0.96 3.98 -11.05
C ALA A 66 1.39 5.39 -10.63
N SER A 67 2.71 5.65 -10.56
CA SER A 67 3.23 7.00 -10.31
C SER A 67 2.91 7.95 -11.47
N GLU A 68 3.07 7.54 -12.73
CA GLU A 68 2.75 8.38 -13.90
C GLU A 68 1.25 8.67 -13.99
N SER A 69 0.37 7.75 -13.59
CA SER A 69 -1.07 7.99 -13.50
C SER A 69 -1.40 8.97 -12.36
N ALA A 70 -0.80 8.83 -11.17
CA ALA A 70 -0.95 9.79 -10.08
C ALA A 70 -0.46 11.19 -10.50
N PHE A 71 0.69 11.27 -11.20
CA PHE A 71 1.22 12.50 -11.76
C PHE A 71 0.41 13.03 -12.96
N SER A 72 -0.24 12.19 -13.76
CA SER A 72 -1.11 12.59 -14.88
C SER A 72 -2.44 13.13 -14.38
N VAL A 73 -2.99 12.53 -13.31
CA VAL A 73 -4.10 13.12 -12.56
C VAL A 73 -3.65 14.44 -11.96
N GLY A 74 -2.44 14.51 -11.40
CA GLY A 74 -1.79 15.75 -10.98
C GLY A 74 -1.75 16.78 -12.11
N GLY A 75 -1.19 16.47 -13.28
CA GLY A 75 -1.06 17.40 -14.41
C GLY A 75 -2.38 18.00 -14.89
N ARG A 76 -3.48 17.23 -14.87
CA ARG A 76 -4.82 17.73 -15.23
C ARG A 76 -5.48 18.59 -14.15
N VAL A 77 -5.11 18.40 -12.89
CA VAL A 77 -5.56 19.23 -11.75
C VAL A 77 -4.83 20.60 -11.73
N LEU A 78 -3.77 20.76 -12.52
CA LEU A 78 -2.87 21.91 -12.45
C LEU A 78 -3.03 22.93 -13.58
N ASP A 79 -3.82 22.67 -14.61
CA ASP A 79 -3.70 23.40 -15.88
C ASP A 79 -4.35 24.81 -15.89
N ALA A 80 -5.40 25.06 -15.11
CA ALA A 80 -6.12 26.36 -15.16
C ALA A 80 -5.93 27.27 -13.94
N PHE A 81 -5.78 26.71 -12.73
CA PHE A 81 -5.75 27.49 -11.47
C PHE A 81 -4.33 27.81 -10.96
N ARG A 82 -3.28 27.22 -11.53
CA ARG A 82 -1.91 27.27 -10.98
C ARG A 82 -0.94 28.22 -11.64
N SER A 83 -1.28 28.90 -12.73
CA SER A 83 -0.38 29.92 -13.29
C SER A 83 -0.04 31.04 -12.30
N SER A 84 -0.76 31.14 -11.17
CA SER A 84 -0.56 32.13 -10.10
C SER A 84 -0.26 31.56 -8.69
N LEU A 85 -0.20 30.23 -8.48
CA LEU A 85 -0.02 29.64 -7.15
C LEU A 85 1.45 29.23 -6.90
N LYS A 86 1.97 29.55 -5.72
CA LYS A 86 3.34 29.15 -5.30
C LYS A 86 3.43 27.64 -5.09
N LEU A 87 4.61 27.07 -5.39
CA LEU A 87 4.92 25.64 -5.32
C LEU A 87 4.68 25.00 -3.93
N ASP A 88 4.75 25.79 -2.86
CA ASP A 88 4.52 25.27 -1.50
C ASP A 88 3.02 25.07 -1.19
N ILE A 89 2.18 26.02 -1.64
CA ILE A 89 0.71 25.90 -1.56
C ILE A 89 0.26 24.74 -2.45
N VAL A 90 1.00 24.56 -3.54
CA VAL A 90 0.76 23.52 -4.51
C VAL A 90 0.80 22.12 -3.89
N GLU A 91 1.88 21.90 -3.16
CA GLU A 91 2.19 20.66 -2.45
C GLU A 91 1.19 20.41 -1.33
N GLY A 92 0.88 21.45 -0.52
CA GLY A 92 -0.07 21.36 0.58
C GLY A 92 -1.48 20.91 0.14
N VAL A 93 -1.96 21.42 -1.00
CA VAL A 93 -3.26 21.01 -1.55
C VAL A 93 -3.25 19.55 -2.03
N ILE A 94 -2.14 19.09 -2.61
CA ILE A 94 -2.00 17.68 -3.05
C ILE A 94 -1.99 16.76 -1.83
N TYR A 95 -1.21 17.09 -0.79
CA TYR A 95 -1.22 16.31 0.46
C TYR A 95 -2.58 16.29 1.14
N LEU A 96 -3.26 17.44 1.22
CA LEU A 96 -4.58 17.51 1.84
C LEU A 96 -5.60 16.66 1.08
N ARG A 97 -5.56 16.69 -0.26
CA ARG A 97 -6.39 15.85 -1.11
C ARG A 97 -6.08 14.37 -0.90
N ASP A 98 -4.81 13.97 -0.93
CA ASP A 98 -4.41 12.58 -0.72
C ASP A 98 -4.77 12.09 0.70
N TRP A 99 -4.71 12.98 1.69
CA TRP A 99 -5.12 12.66 3.06
C TRP A 99 -6.63 12.47 3.19
N LEU A 100 -7.43 13.36 2.58
CA LEU A 100 -8.89 13.33 2.66
C LEU A 100 -9.52 12.25 1.77
N PHE A 101 -8.90 11.95 0.62
CA PHE A 101 -9.50 11.10 -0.42
C PHE A 101 -8.62 9.91 -0.82
N GLY A 102 -7.41 9.73 -0.28
CA GLY A 102 -6.46 8.70 -0.71
C GLY A 102 -6.89 7.24 -0.53
N GLN A 103 -7.99 6.98 0.19
CA GLN A 103 -8.58 5.64 0.32
C GLN A 103 -9.93 5.47 -0.37
N ALA A 104 -10.63 6.56 -0.67
CA ALA A 104 -11.93 6.54 -1.30
C ALA A 104 -11.82 7.31 -2.59
N LEU A 105 -12.06 6.61 -3.71
CA LEU A 105 -12.32 7.17 -5.02
C LEU A 105 -11.11 7.19 -5.99
N MET A 106 -10.89 6.05 -6.63
CA MET A 106 -10.53 6.00 -8.06
C MET A 106 -11.83 5.98 -8.92
N PRO A 107 -12.57 7.08 -9.07
CA PRO A 107 -13.30 7.35 -10.27
C PRO A 107 -12.60 8.52 -10.94
N SER A 108 -12.34 8.29 -12.22
CA SER A 108 -12.20 9.34 -13.19
C SER A 108 -13.17 10.48 -12.92
N GLN A 109 -12.61 11.68 -12.74
CA GLN A 109 -13.29 12.98 -12.72
C GLN A 109 -14.04 13.34 -11.42
N ILE A 110 -13.30 13.85 -10.44
CA ILE A 110 -13.84 14.76 -9.43
C ILE A 110 -13.56 16.18 -9.91
N ASN A 111 -14.61 16.99 -10.09
CA ASN A 111 -14.52 18.39 -10.50
C ASN A 111 -14.13 19.24 -9.29
N LEU A 112 -12.98 19.92 -9.36
CA LEU A 112 -12.46 20.76 -8.28
C LEU A 112 -13.30 22.02 -8.01
N ASP A 113 -14.15 22.44 -8.94
CA ASP A 113 -15.03 23.61 -8.74
C ASP A 113 -16.08 23.34 -7.65
N GLU A 114 -16.50 22.07 -7.50
CA GLU A 114 -17.44 21.64 -6.46
C GLU A 114 -16.75 21.56 -5.08
N VAL A 115 -15.52 21.04 -5.05
CA VAL A 115 -14.74 20.89 -3.80
C VAL A 115 -14.26 22.24 -3.26
N CYS A 116 -13.88 23.18 -4.15
CA CYS A 116 -13.45 24.52 -3.74
C CYS A 116 -14.62 25.37 -3.20
N GLY A 117 -15.84 25.12 -3.70
CA GLY A 117 -17.08 25.73 -3.18
C GLY A 117 -17.43 25.27 -1.76
N ASP A 118 -17.20 24.00 -1.43
CA ASP A 118 -17.48 23.45 -0.11
C ASP A 118 -16.44 23.87 0.94
N VAL A 119 -15.16 24.01 0.56
CA VAL A 119 -14.10 24.46 1.47
C VAL A 119 -14.20 25.97 1.77
N MET A 120 -14.69 26.79 0.85
CA MET A 120 -14.85 28.24 1.06
C MET A 120 -16.18 28.64 1.75
N ASN A 121 -17.11 27.70 1.95
CA ASN A 121 -18.41 27.96 2.61
C ASN A 121 -18.53 27.34 4.02
N MET A 122 -17.41 26.97 4.65
CA MET A 122 -17.34 26.69 6.10
C MET A 122 -16.99 27.94 6.91
#